data_AF-A0A841HV82-F1
#
_entry.id   AF-A0A841HV82-F1
#
_cell.length_a   1.000
_cell.length_b   1.000
_cell.length_c   1.000
_cell.angle_alpha   90.00
_cell.angle_beta   90.00
_cell.angle_gamma   90.00
#
_symmetry.space_group_name_H-M   'P 1'
#
loop_
_entity.id
_entity.type
_entity.pdbx_description
1 polymer ?
#
loop_
_entity_poly.entity_id
_entity_poly.type
_entity_poly.pdbx_seq_one_letter_code
_entity_poly.pdbx_strand_id
1 'polypeptide(L)'
;MHADIQQLLSLRDGEPVDADVMRHVENCTVCGGELARLVRMQSRLQALPPIDPPAMAWERIDIRVREASSPQPRRVPWAIAAAVAVTVVSGLLVREVDTVSETAPVAIVSTQEQSPPVATAIPLEALVAQSQELDELLLYLPQRPAVERVSMAATIDTIEQRVQWLDQQLSYASDTGLNEEQAYQLWRERVDLMDSLVKVRYAEGRSLSF
;
A
#
# COMPACT_ATOMS: atom_id res chain seq x y z
N MET A 1 -24.86 25.39 15.57
CA MET A 1 -24.27 24.31 14.77
C MET A 1 -23.84 24.93 13.46
N HIS A 2 -22.61 24.69 13.00
CA HIS A 2 -22.04 25.25 11.77
C HIS A 2 -21.84 24.14 10.74
N ALA A 3 -21.77 24.51 9.46
CA ALA A 3 -21.38 23.58 8.40
C ALA A 3 -19.94 23.10 8.60
N ASP A 4 -19.70 21.82 8.33
CA ASP A 4 -18.36 21.24 8.33
C ASP A 4 -17.54 21.74 7.12
N ILE A 5 -16.21 21.70 7.23
CA ILE A 5 -15.31 22.14 6.17
C ILE A 5 -15.51 21.36 4.87
N GLN A 6 -15.80 20.06 4.94
CA GLN A 6 -16.06 19.26 3.73
C GLN A 6 -17.31 19.74 3.01
N GLN A 7 -18.38 20.08 3.74
CA GLN A 7 -19.61 20.61 3.17
C GLN A 7 -19.39 21.97 2.50
N LEU A 8 -18.54 22.83 3.09
CA LEU A 8 -18.17 24.12 2.49
C LEU A 8 -17.31 23.94 1.22
N LEU A 9 -16.44 22.93 1.19
CA LEU A 9 -15.64 22.60 0.00
C LEU A 9 -16.52 22.03 -1.12
N SER A 10 -17.44 21.11 -0.82
CA SER A 10 -18.42 20.60 -1.80
C SER A 10 -19.26 21.73 -2.38
N LEU A 11 -19.76 22.65 -1.55
CA LEU A 11 -20.48 23.84 -2.03
C LEU A 11 -19.62 24.74 -2.93
N ARG A 12 -18.34 24.94 -2.61
CA ARG A 12 -17.40 25.70 -3.46
C ARG A 12 -17.20 25.03 -4.82
N ASP A 13 -17.10 23.71 -4.84
CA ASP A 13 -16.80 22.92 -6.03
C ASP A 13 -18.05 22.61 -6.87
N GLY A 14 -19.23 23.05 -6.43
CA GLY A 14 -20.51 22.86 -7.12
C GLY A 14 -21.11 21.47 -6.90
N GLU A 15 -20.62 20.73 -5.91
CA GLU A 15 -21.16 19.44 -5.51
C GLU A 15 -22.41 19.60 -4.64
N PRO A 16 -23.39 18.69 -4.76
CA PRO A 16 -24.61 18.74 -3.97
C PRO A 16 -24.32 18.47 -2.49
N VAL A 17 -24.90 19.29 -1.62
CA VAL A 17 -24.97 19.05 -0.17
C VAL A 17 -26.43 19.06 0.27
N ASP A 18 -26.69 18.60 1.49
CA ASP A 18 -28.03 18.62 2.07
C ASP A 18 -28.65 20.05 2.04
N ALA A 19 -29.94 20.13 1.69
CA ALA A 19 -30.66 21.39 1.54
C ALA A 19 -30.69 22.24 2.83
N ASP A 20 -30.67 21.60 4.00
CA ASP A 20 -30.65 22.29 5.29
C ASP A 20 -29.29 22.92 5.55
N VAL A 21 -28.20 22.29 5.11
CA VAL A 21 -26.85 22.84 5.19
C VAL A 21 -26.70 24.04 4.25
N MET A 22 -27.18 23.91 3.01
CA MET A 22 -27.18 25.02 2.05
C MET A 22 -27.94 26.23 2.62
N ARG A 23 -29.16 26.01 3.13
CA ARG A 23 -29.96 27.07 3.76
C ARG A 23 -29.28 27.65 5.00
N HIS A 24 -28.57 26.84 5.78
CA HIS A 24 -27.79 27.33 6.91
C HIS A 24 -26.65 28.25 6.45
N VAL A 25 -25.87 27.84 5.45
CA VAL A 25 -24.73 28.62 4.94
C VAL A 25 -25.19 29.97 4.38
N GLU A 26 -26.34 30.00 3.70
CA GLU A 26 -26.96 31.24 3.20
C GLU A 26 -27.36 32.22 4.32
N ASN A 27 -27.81 31.69 5.46
CA ASN A 27 -28.32 32.50 6.58
C ASN A 27 -27.29 32.74 7.70
N CYS A 28 -26.16 32.03 7.70
CA CYS A 28 -25.12 32.15 8.70
C CYS A 28 -23.92 32.96 8.17
N THR A 29 -23.67 34.11 8.77
CA THR A 29 -22.57 35.01 8.36
C THR A 29 -21.19 34.37 8.50
N VAL A 30 -20.99 33.49 9.49
CA VAL A 30 -19.72 32.78 9.70
C VAL A 30 -19.48 31.77 8.58
N CYS A 31 -20.43 30.87 8.32
CA CYS A 31 -20.29 29.84 7.28
C CYS A 31 -20.26 30.46 5.88
N GLY A 32 -21.11 31.45 5.59
CA GLY A 32 -21.07 32.18 4.33
C GLY A 32 -19.76 32.96 4.12
N GLY A 33 -19.20 33.53 5.20
CA GLY A 33 -17.91 34.20 5.17
C GLY A 33 -16.75 33.25 4.83
N GLU A 34 -16.73 32.06 5.43
CA GLU A 34 -15.75 31.02 5.11
C GLU A 34 -15.91 30.49 3.68
N LEU A 35 -17.14 30.21 3.22
CA LEU A 35 -17.37 29.81 1.83
C LEU A 35 -16.86 30.88 0.86
N ALA A 36 -17.16 32.16 1.10
CA ALA A 36 -16.68 33.26 0.26
C ALA A 36 -15.14 33.37 0.29
N ARG A 37 -14.49 33.10 1.43
CA ARG A 37 -13.03 33.03 1.53
C ARG A 37 -12.46 31.91 0.67
N LEU A 38 -13.08 30.73 0.70
CA LEU A 38 -12.68 29.56 -0.10
C LEU A 38 -12.85 29.83 -1.61
N VAL A 39 -13.96 30.42 -2.04
CA VAL A 39 -14.20 30.81 -3.44
C VAL A 39 -13.16 31.83 -3.93
N ARG A 40 -12.82 32.85 -3.12
CA ARG A 40 -11.76 33.81 -3.46
C ARG A 40 -10.37 33.16 -3.55
N MET A 41 -10.10 32.14 -2.74
CA MET A 41 -8.83 31.41 -2.84
C MET A 41 -8.76 30.63 -4.15
N GLN A 42 -9.84 29.91 -4.50
CA GLN A 42 -9.92 29.16 -5.75
C GLN A 42 -9.75 30.06 -6.97
N SER A 43 -10.41 31.22 -7.00
CA SER A 43 -10.28 32.16 -8.12
C SER A 43 -8.84 32.70 -8.27
N ARG A 44 -8.14 32.97 -7.16
CA ARG A 44 -6.72 33.36 -7.18
C ARG A 44 -5.81 32.27 -7.71
N LEU A 45 -6.09 31.01 -7.38
CA LEU A 45 -5.31 29.86 -7.87
C LEU A 45 -5.56 29.62 -9.36
N GLN A 46 -6.81 29.75 -9.82
CA GLN A 46 -7.16 29.63 -11.24
C GLN A 46 -6.62 30.79 -12.09
N ALA A 47 -6.44 31.97 -11.48
CA ALA A 47 -5.87 33.14 -12.13
C ALA A 47 -4.32 33.14 -12.18
N LEU A 48 -3.66 32.06 -11.71
CA LEU A 48 -2.22 31.94 -11.86
C LEU A 48 -1.83 31.94 -13.34
N PRO A 49 -0.68 32.52 -13.71
CA PRO A 49 -0.20 32.49 -15.08
C PRO A 49 -0.10 31.04 -15.59
N PRO A 50 -0.54 30.76 -16.83
CA PRO A 50 -0.33 29.45 -17.42
C PRO A 50 1.17 29.18 -17.55
N ILE A 51 1.57 27.95 -17.22
CA ILE A 51 2.93 27.46 -17.43
C ILE A 51 2.90 26.58 -18.67
N ASP A 52 3.75 26.90 -19.64
CA ASP A 52 3.88 26.06 -20.83
C ASP A 52 4.43 24.69 -20.42
N PRO A 53 3.75 23.59 -20.80
CA PRO A 53 4.25 22.26 -20.51
C PRO A 53 5.57 22.03 -21.27
N PRO A 54 6.50 21.22 -20.72
CA PRO A 54 7.68 20.79 -21.46
C PRO A 54 7.31 20.15 -22.79
N ALA A 55 8.20 20.27 -23.78
CA ALA A 55 8.01 19.61 -25.08
C ALA A 55 7.70 18.10 -24.89
N MET A 56 6.78 17.59 -25.70
CA MET A 56 6.34 16.19 -25.68
C MET A 56 5.66 15.73 -24.36
N ALA A 57 5.27 16.64 -23.46
CA ALA A 57 4.63 16.24 -22.20
C ALA A 57 3.31 15.51 -22.43
N TRP A 58 2.46 16.01 -23.32
CA TRP A 58 1.15 15.43 -23.62
C TRP A 58 1.25 14.10 -24.35
N GLU A 59 2.19 13.98 -25.28
CA GLU A 59 2.46 12.77 -26.04
C GLU A 59 2.93 11.64 -25.12
N ARG A 60 3.80 11.95 -24.14
CA ARG A 60 4.22 10.98 -23.12
C ARG A 60 3.06 10.53 -22.24
N ILE A 61 2.13 11.42 -21.93
CA ILE A 61 0.92 11.08 -21.16
C ILE A 61 0.02 10.17 -22.00
N ASP A 62 -0.24 10.52 -23.26
CA ASP A 62 -1.08 9.74 -24.18
C ASP A 62 -0.54 8.32 -24.37
N ILE A 63 0.78 8.16 -24.56
CA ILE A 63 1.42 6.83 -24.62
C ILE A 63 1.12 6.02 -23.34
N ARG A 64 1.30 6.61 -22.16
CA ARG A 64 1.02 5.91 -20.88
C ARG A 64 -0.45 5.57 -20.70
N VAL A 65 -1.36 6.46 -21.06
CA VAL A 65 -2.82 6.19 -20.97
C VAL A 65 -3.20 5.04 -21.90
N ARG A 66 -2.65 5.00 -23.12
CA ARG A 66 -2.89 3.91 -24.08
C ARG A 66 -2.31 2.58 -23.62
N GLU A 67 -1.11 2.57 -23.07
CA GLU A 67 -0.49 1.38 -22.50
C GLU A 67 -1.30 0.84 -21.32
N ALA A 68 -1.75 1.71 -20.41
CA ALA A 68 -2.59 1.32 -19.28
C ALA A 68 -3.99 0.84 -19.72
N SER A 69 -4.52 1.41 -20.79
CA SER A 69 -5.84 1.07 -21.32
C SER A 69 -5.84 -0.14 -22.26
N SER A 70 -4.65 -0.63 -22.66
CA SER A 70 -4.55 -1.77 -23.56
C SER A 70 -5.05 -3.02 -22.83
N PRO A 71 -6.17 -3.63 -23.27
CA PRO A 71 -6.63 -4.88 -22.67
C PRO A 71 -5.59 -5.95 -22.97
N GLN A 72 -4.78 -6.30 -21.97
CA GLN A 72 -3.86 -7.41 -22.10
C GLN A 72 -4.71 -8.66 -22.36
N PRO A 73 -4.53 -9.36 -23.49
CA PRO A 73 -5.32 -10.55 -23.75
C PRO A 73 -4.95 -11.54 -22.66
N ARG A 74 -5.90 -11.80 -21.75
CA ARG A 74 -5.83 -12.92 -20.82
C ARG A 74 -5.79 -14.18 -21.66
N ARG A 75 -4.57 -14.62 -22.02
CA ARG A 75 -4.33 -15.98 -22.47
C ARG A 75 -4.55 -16.85 -21.25
N VAL A 76 -5.79 -17.22 -21.00
CA VAL A 76 -6.13 -18.26 -20.04
C VAL A 76 -5.44 -19.51 -20.57
N PRO A 77 -4.37 -20.03 -19.93
CA PRO A 77 -3.85 -21.31 -20.35
C PRO A 77 -4.95 -22.32 -20.02
N TRP A 78 -5.56 -22.93 -21.03
CA TRP A 78 -6.56 -23.99 -20.88
C TRP A 78 -6.01 -25.28 -20.23
N ALA A 79 -4.83 -25.19 -19.61
CA ALA A 79 -4.16 -26.28 -18.90
C ALA A 79 -4.75 -26.54 -17.50
N ILE A 80 -5.63 -25.70 -16.96
CA ILE A 80 -6.17 -25.88 -15.60
C ILE A 80 -7.48 -26.71 -15.57
N ALA A 81 -8.11 -26.99 -16.71
CA ALA A 81 -9.33 -27.82 -16.75
C ALA A 81 -9.09 -29.33 -16.57
N ALA A 82 -7.83 -29.80 -16.55
CA ALA A 82 -7.50 -31.22 -16.37
C ALA A 82 -7.03 -31.60 -14.95
N ALA A 83 -6.81 -30.63 -14.05
CA ALA A 83 -6.23 -30.91 -12.72
C ALA A 83 -7.27 -31.19 -11.61
N VAL A 84 -8.56 -30.88 -11.82
CA VAL A 84 -9.60 -31.07 -10.79
C VAL A 84 -10.17 -32.49 -10.77
N ALA A 85 -9.92 -33.31 -11.80
CA ALA A 85 -10.44 -34.69 -11.87
C ALA A 85 -9.54 -35.74 -11.19
N VAL A 86 -8.30 -35.41 -10.79
CA VAL A 86 -7.34 -36.39 -10.24
C VAL A 86 -7.21 -36.29 -8.70
N THR A 87 -7.64 -35.21 -8.06
CA THR A 87 -7.49 -35.06 -6.60
C THR A 87 -8.60 -35.68 -5.76
N VAL A 88 -9.70 -36.18 -6.37
CA VAL A 88 -10.82 -36.79 -5.63
C VAL A 88 -10.65 -38.30 -5.41
N VAL A 89 -9.68 -38.97 -6.06
CA VAL A 89 -9.51 -40.43 -5.97
C VAL A 89 -8.31 -40.87 -5.10
N SER A 90 -7.36 -40.00 -4.77
CA SER A 90 -6.17 -40.35 -3.95
C SER A 90 -6.26 -39.97 -2.46
N GLY A 91 -7.46 -39.64 -1.95
CA GLY A 91 -7.69 -39.35 -0.52
C GLY A 91 -8.29 -40.50 0.29
N LEU A 92 -8.75 -41.55 -0.39
CA LEU A 92 -9.23 -42.79 0.21
C LEU A 92 -8.32 -43.91 -0.30
N LEU A 93 -7.79 -44.76 0.59
CA LEU A 93 -6.90 -45.90 0.32
C LEU A 93 -5.39 -45.59 0.41
N VAL A 94 -4.88 -45.26 1.60
CA VAL A 94 -3.82 -46.08 2.23
C VAL A 94 -3.96 -45.92 3.74
N ARG A 95 -4.60 -46.90 4.36
CA ARG A 95 -4.53 -47.18 5.78
C ARG A 95 -3.89 -48.57 5.90
N GLU A 96 -2.80 -48.63 6.67
CA GLU A 96 -2.20 -49.81 7.33
C GLU A 96 -1.83 -51.02 6.47
N VAL A 97 -0.53 -51.25 6.24
CA VAL A 97 0.07 -52.60 6.41
C VAL A 97 1.53 -52.46 6.90
N ASP A 98 1.75 -52.90 8.13
CA ASP A 98 3.04 -53.28 8.71
C ASP A 98 3.74 -54.36 7.89
N THR A 99 5.04 -54.19 7.61
CA THR A 99 5.95 -55.33 7.43
C THR A 99 7.30 -55.06 8.07
N VAL A 100 7.67 -56.02 8.92
CA VAL A 100 8.77 -56.11 9.87
C VAL A 100 10.09 -56.62 9.23
N SER A 101 11.22 -56.16 9.77
CA SER A 101 12.59 -56.77 9.83
C SER A 101 13.36 -57.05 8.50
N GLU A 102 14.69 -57.01 8.39
CA GLU A 102 15.84 -56.76 9.27
C GLU A 102 17.12 -56.94 8.41
N THR A 103 18.16 -56.08 8.59
CA THR A 103 19.60 -56.43 8.70
C THR A 103 20.52 -55.18 8.66
N ALA A 104 20.92 -54.71 9.86
CA ALA A 104 22.18 -54.12 10.39
C ALA A 104 23.32 -53.52 9.48
N PRO A 105 24.32 -52.75 10.03
CA PRO A 105 24.46 -52.12 11.37
C PRO A 105 24.95 -50.64 11.42
N VAL A 106 24.64 -49.99 12.56
CA VAL A 106 25.43 -49.03 13.39
C VAL A 106 25.96 -47.72 12.79
N ALA A 107 25.36 -46.60 13.21
CA ALA A 107 26.04 -45.48 13.87
C ALA A 107 25.04 -44.69 14.74
N ILE A 108 25.42 -44.47 16.00
CA ILE A 108 24.61 -43.85 17.04
C ILE A 108 24.81 -42.33 16.96
N VAL A 109 23.76 -41.56 16.69
CA VAL A 109 23.61 -40.19 17.22
C VAL A 109 22.13 -39.97 17.53
N SER A 110 21.80 -40.01 18.81
CA SER A 110 20.55 -39.45 19.32
C SER A 110 20.61 -37.93 19.13
N THR A 111 19.96 -37.42 18.09
CA THR A 111 19.56 -36.01 18.06
C THR A 111 18.05 -36.00 18.26
N GLN A 112 17.64 -35.61 19.46
CA GLN A 112 16.25 -35.37 19.81
C GLN A 112 15.59 -34.50 18.72
N GLU A 113 14.46 -34.99 18.21
CA GLU A 113 13.43 -34.19 17.56
C GLU A 113 13.02 -33.04 18.49
N GLN A 114 13.71 -31.91 18.34
CA GLN A 114 13.13 -30.62 18.62
C GLN A 114 12.34 -30.25 17.38
N SER A 115 11.05 -30.63 17.37
CA SER A 115 10.05 -29.96 16.55
C SER A 115 10.24 -28.45 16.75
N PRO A 116 10.47 -27.66 15.68
CA PRO A 116 10.49 -26.21 15.84
C PRO A 116 9.15 -25.78 16.41
N PRO A 117 9.12 -24.85 17.39
CA PRO A 117 7.85 -24.32 17.86
C PRO A 117 7.13 -23.71 16.67
N VAL A 118 5.83 -24.02 16.55
CA VAL A 118 4.91 -23.33 15.64
C VAL A 118 5.15 -21.84 15.81
N ALA A 119 5.73 -21.21 14.79
CA ALA A 119 6.01 -19.79 14.80
C ALA A 119 4.69 -19.07 15.08
N THR A 120 4.59 -18.47 16.26
CA THR A 120 3.43 -17.70 16.67
C THR A 120 3.31 -16.56 15.66
N ALA A 121 2.22 -16.51 14.89
CA ALA A 121 2.01 -15.44 13.94
C ALA A 121 2.11 -14.10 14.70
N ILE A 122 2.92 -13.17 14.19
CA ILE A 122 3.04 -11.83 14.77
C ILE A 122 1.63 -11.23 14.81
N PRO A 123 1.14 -10.72 15.95
CA PRO A 123 -0.20 -10.14 16.03
C PRO A 123 -0.27 -8.85 15.22
N LEU A 124 -1.47 -8.50 14.75
CA LEU A 124 -1.71 -7.31 13.92
C LEU A 124 -1.19 -6.03 14.59
N GLU A 125 -1.46 -5.88 15.90
CA GLU A 125 -1.04 -4.73 16.69
C GLU A 125 0.49 -4.60 16.75
N ALA A 126 1.21 -5.72 16.72
CA ALA A 126 2.68 -5.71 16.68
C ALA A 126 3.20 -5.24 15.31
N LEU A 127 2.52 -5.56 14.20
CA LEU A 127 2.88 -5.00 12.89
C LEU A 127 2.64 -3.50 12.83
N VAL A 128 1.53 -3.01 13.40
CA VAL A 128 1.26 -1.57 13.50
C VAL A 128 2.36 -0.87 14.30
N ALA A 129 2.69 -1.40 15.50
CA ALA A 129 3.73 -0.84 16.35
C ALA A 129 5.12 -0.85 15.67
N GLN A 130 5.48 -1.95 15.02
CA GLN A 130 6.74 -2.06 14.27
C GLN A 130 6.81 -1.04 13.13
N SER A 131 5.69 -0.82 12.45
CA SER A 131 5.64 0.15 11.35
C SER A 131 5.84 1.59 11.84
N GLN A 132 5.31 1.93 13.03
CA GLN A 132 5.52 3.23 13.69
C GLN A 132 6.98 3.42 14.11
N GLU A 133 7.63 2.36 14.63
CA GLU A 133 9.06 2.40 14.95
C GLU A 133 9.92 2.68 13.70
N LEU A 134 9.59 2.07 12.57
CA LEU A 134 10.28 2.32 11.30
C LEU A 134 10.06 3.76 10.79
N ASP A 135 8.84 4.30 10.94
CA ASP A 135 8.55 5.70 10.65
C ASP A 135 9.41 6.63 11.50
N GLU A 136 9.51 6.37 12.81
CA GLU A 136 10.38 7.14 13.72
C GLU A 136 11.85 7.05 13.31
N LEU A 137 12.33 5.88 12.92
CA LEU A 137 13.72 5.68 12.50
C LEU A 137 14.05 6.51 11.25
N LEU A 138 13.14 6.60 10.27
CA LEU A 138 13.34 7.43 9.08
C LEU A 138 13.54 8.91 9.41
N LEU A 139 12.95 9.42 10.51
CA LEU A 139 13.12 10.81 10.95
C LEU A 139 14.55 11.12 11.41
N TYR A 140 15.28 10.11 11.91
CA TYR A 140 16.66 10.26 12.35
C TYR A 140 17.68 10.09 11.21
N LEU A 141 17.25 9.58 10.05
CA LEU A 141 18.15 9.46 8.91
C LEU A 141 18.40 10.83 8.27
N PRO A 142 19.60 11.07 7.70
CA PRO A 142 19.90 12.31 7.00
C PRO A 142 18.88 12.60 5.89
N GLN A 143 18.61 13.88 5.65
CA GLN A 143 17.82 14.29 4.50
C GLN A 143 18.45 13.80 3.19
N ARG A 144 17.61 13.64 2.17
CA ARG A 144 18.04 13.31 0.81
C ARG A 144 19.10 14.31 0.34
N PRO A 145 20.23 13.84 -0.24
CA PRO A 145 21.31 14.71 -0.67
C PRO A 145 20.88 15.55 -1.88
N ALA A 146 21.52 16.70 -2.09
CA ALA A 146 21.22 17.55 -3.25
C ALA A 146 21.58 16.89 -4.60
N VAL A 147 22.50 15.92 -4.60
CA VAL A 147 22.91 15.16 -5.80
C VAL A 147 22.81 13.68 -5.48
N GLU A 148 21.92 12.99 -6.21
CA GLU A 148 21.61 11.57 -6.00
C GLU A 148 22.08 10.71 -7.16
N ARG A 149 22.36 9.44 -6.87
CA ARG A 149 22.51 8.42 -7.92
C ARG A 149 21.13 8.06 -8.44
N VAL A 150 20.89 8.28 -9.73
CA VAL A 150 19.58 8.10 -10.39
C VAL A 150 18.93 6.75 -10.07
N SER A 151 19.69 5.66 -10.08
CA SER A 151 19.16 4.33 -9.77
C SER A 151 18.70 4.17 -8.32
N MET A 152 19.37 4.84 -7.38
CA MET A 152 18.99 4.80 -5.96
C MET A 152 17.76 5.66 -5.72
N ALA A 153 17.73 6.88 -6.28
CA ALA A 153 16.59 7.78 -6.23
C ALA A 153 15.32 7.10 -6.75
N ALA A 154 15.39 6.47 -7.93
CA ALA A 154 14.28 5.73 -8.50
C ALA A 154 13.81 4.55 -7.61
N THR A 155 14.74 3.89 -6.92
CA THR A 155 14.40 2.80 -5.99
C THR A 155 13.65 3.34 -4.77
N ILE A 156 14.14 4.42 -4.16
CA ILE A 156 13.51 5.10 -3.03
C ILE A 156 12.11 5.58 -3.41
N ASP A 157 11.99 6.30 -4.52
CA ASP A 157 10.71 6.84 -5.00
C ASP A 157 9.68 5.73 -5.25
N THR A 158 10.11 4.60 -5.82
CA THR A 158 9.23 3.43 -6.05
C THR A 158 8.71 2.84 -4.74
N ILE A 159 9.57 2.74 -3.72
CA ILE A 159 9.17 2.23 -2.40
C ILE A 159 8.21 3.21 -1.72
N GLU A 160 8.55 4.50 -1.68
CA GLU A 160 7.72 5.55 -1.08
C GLU A 160 6.32 5.61 -1.74
N GLN A 161 6.26 5.51 -3.06
CA GLN A 161 4.98 5.48 -3.79
C GLN A 161 4.14 4.26 -3.41
N ARG A 162 4.77 3.09 -3.22
CA ARG A 162 4.03 1.88 -2.83
C ARG A 162 3.54 1.95 -1.39
N VAL A 163 4.34 2.54 -0.48
CA VAL A 163 3.92 2.81 0.90
C VAL A 163 2.72 3.77 0.91
N GLN A 164 2.76 4.86 0.14
CA GLN A 164 1.63 5.80 0.03
C GLN A 164 0.35 5.12 -0.44
N TRP A 165 0.45 4.19 -1.40
CA TRP A 165 -0.71 3.43 -1.90
C TRP A 165 -1.26 2.44 -0.86
N LEU A 166 -0.40 1.80 -0.06
CA LEU A 166 -0.83 0.96 1.05
C LEU A 166 -1.49 1.78 2.17
N ASP A 167 -0.89 2.91 2.54
CA ASP A 167 -1.44 3.81 3.56
C ASP A 167 -2.82 4.34 3.13
N GLN A 168 -3.00 4.63 1.84
CA GLN A 168 -4.31 4.97 1.29
C GLN A 168 -5.33 3.84 1.47
N GLN A 169 -4.99 2.59 1.15
CA GLN A 169 -5.92 1.48 1.36
C GLN A 169 -6.24 1.24 2.83
N LEU A 170 -5.23 1.33 3.70
CA LEU A 170 -5.41 1.22 5.14
C LEU A 170 -6.33 2.33 5.67
N SER A 171 -6.25 3.55 5.10
CA SER A 171 -7.12 4.66 5.51
C SER A 171 -8.60 4.44 5.19
N TYR A 172 -8.93 3.66 4.15
CA TYR A 172 -10.30 3.32 3.78
C TYR A 172 -10.77 1.95 4.32
N ALA A 173 -9.97 1.29 5.16
CA ALA A 173 -10.25 -0.06 5.63
C ALA A 173 -11.58 -0.15 6.41
N SER A 174 -11.90 0.86 7.22
CA SER A 174 -13.16 0.96 7.96
C SER A 174 -14.38 1.12 7.06
N ASP A 175 -14.23 1.80 5.93
CA ASP A 175 -15.34 2.15 5.03
C ASP A 175 -15.61 1.05 4.00
N THR A 176 -14.58 0.28 3.65
CA THR A 176 -14.65 -0.80 2.66
C THR A 176 -14.97 -2.18 3.25
N GLY A 177 -15.05 -2.29 4.57
CA GLY A 177 -15.31 -3.57 5.25
C GLY A 177 -14.16 -4.57 5.10
N LEU A 178 -12.93 -4.07 5.14
CA LEU A 178 -11.70 -4.85 4.98
C LEU A 178 -11.65 -5.94 6.06
N ASN A 179 -11.43 -7.20 5.67
CA ASN A 179 -11.40 -8.30 6.65
C ASN A 179 -10.05 -8.33 7.40
N GLU A 180 -10.03 -8.99 8.56
CA GLU A 180 -8.85 -9.00 9.46
C GLU A 180 -7.60 -9.59 8.78
N GLU A 181 -7.77 -10.62 7.96
CA GLU A 181 -6.68 -11.24 7.19
C GLU A 181 -6.08 -10.28 6.15
N GLN A 182 -6.93 -9.55 5.41
CA GLN A 182 -6.49 -8.57 4.42
C GLN A 182 -5.78 -7.40 5.10
N ALA A 183 -6.32 -6.90 6.22
CA ALA A 183 -5.68 -5.86 7.00
C ALA A 183 -4.28 -6.32 7.47
N TYR A 184 -4.19 -7.55 7.96
CA TYR A 184 -2.93 -8.17 8.35
C TYR A 184 -1.91 -8.24 7.21
N GLN A 185 -2.32 -8.66 6.01
CA GLN A 185 -1.42 -8.70 4.85
C GLN A 185 -0.94 -7.30 4.44
N LEU A 186 -1.82 -6.30 4.44
CA LEU A 186 -1.45 -4.91 4.11
C LEU A 186 -0.45 -4.33 5.12
N TRP A 187 -0.65 -4.58 6.42
CA TRP A 187 0.27 -4.15 7.47
C TRP A 187 1.62 -4.85 7.38
N ARG A 188 1.63 -6.14 7.07
CA ARG A 188 2.88 -6.88 6.83
C ARG A 188 3.64 -6.28 5.65
N GLU A 189 2.96 -6.05 4.52
CA GLU A 189 3.58 -5.46 3.34
C GLU A 189 4.12 -4.05 3.62
N ARG A 190 3.39 -3.24 4.40
CA ARG A 190 3.86 -1.91 4.85
C ARG A 190 5.19 -2.03 5.61
N VAL A 191 5.26 -2.95 6.59
CA VAL A 191 6.49 -3.19 7.37
C VAL A 191 7.65 -3.60 6.48
N ASP A 192 7.43 -4.53 5.54
CA ASP A 192 8.49 -5.02 4.63
C ASP A 192 9.04 -3.89 3.74
N LEU A 193 8.17 -3.02 3.23
CA LEU A 193 8.55 -1.86 2.42
C LEU A 193 9.26 -0.79 3.24
N MET A 194 8.76 -0.51 4.45
CA MET A 194 9.36 0.47 5.37
C MET A 194 10.77 0.03 5.82
N ASP A 195 10.95 -1.25 6.15
CA ASP A 195 12.26 -1.81 6.46
C ASP A 195 13.22 -1.72 5.27
N SER A 196 12.73 -2.01 4.06
CA SER A 196 13.49 -1.83 2.82
C SER A 196 13.89 -0.37 2.59
N LEU A 197 12.96 0.57 2.81
CA LEU A 197 13.22 2.01 2.68
C LEU A 197 14.32 2.47 3.66
N VAL A 198 14.20 2.08 4.93
CA VAL A 198 15.21 2.36 5.96
C VAL A 198 16.60 1.87 5.52
N LYS A 199 16.69 0.61 5.06
CA LYS A 199 17.97 0.01 4.62
C LYS A 199 18.58 0.77 3.44
N VAL A 200 17.76 1.12 2.46
CA VAL A 200 18.20 1.86 1.26
C VAL A 200 18.68 3.27 1.63
N ARG A 201 17.92 3.99 2.46
CA ARG A 201 18.25 5.35 2.92
C ARG A 201 19.52 5.35 3.77
N TYR A 202 19.71 4.33 4.60
CA TYR A 202 20.97 4.14 5.36
C TYR A 202 22.17 3.90 4.42
N ALA A 203 22.02 3.05 3.41
CA ALA A 203 23.07 2.77 2.43
C ALA A 203 23.42 3.99 1.58
N GLU A 204 22.43 4.81 1.21
CA GLU A 204 22.62 6.09 0.53
C GLU A 204 23.47 7.05 1.38
N GLY A 205 23.10 7.26 2.64
CA GLY A 205 23.85 8.12 3.56
C GLY A 205 25.31 7.68 3.73
N ARG A 206 25.56 6.37 3.85
CA ARG A 206 26.94 5.84 3.98
C ARG A 206 27.79 6.06 2.73
N SER A 207 27.16 6.05 1.55
CA SER A 207 27.89 6.21 0.28
C SER A 207 28.41 7.63 0.02
N LEU A 208 27.99 8.61 0.82
CA LEU A 208 28.37 10.02 0.67
C LEU A 208 29.51 10.43 1.62
N SER A 209 29.86 9.59 2.59
CA SER A 209 30.86 9.90 3.63
C SER A 209 32.31 9.57 3.24
N PHE A 210 32.72 9.86 2.00
CA PHE A 210 34.09 9.66 1.52
C PHE A 210 34.97 10.90 1.66
#